data_AF-A0A3D3FI34-F1
#
_entry.id   AF-A0A3D3FI34-F1
#
_cell.length_a   1.000
_cell.length_b   1.000
_cell.length_c   1.000
_cell.angle_alpha   90.00
_cell.angle_beta   90.00
_cell.angle_gamma   90.00
#
_symmetry.space_group_name_H-M   'P 1'
#
loop_
_entity.id
_entity.type
_entity.pdbx_description
1 polymer ?
#
loop_
_entity_poly.entity_id
_entity_poly.type
_entity_poly.pdbx_seq_one_letter_code
_entity_poly.pdbx_strand_id
1 'polypeptide(L)'
;MSSVLGGERRLVSIADRGIELDKSALAGLKKMPVDIFDDVYLGEVHQNALVLCVDVRNFSDFLCANKEEDVFRLIKDFTSNLLSCVNQFGYGCSYYKLMGDGAIVIWDETNEENIAEALLVFDSYIDFVNEELFKSFPGLGLAGALVADQLFKYEISAEASQLKYRDYVGYGINLACRLQALARKDQLVVNRALSRTGLVPFKASDSLDSRSELHSLKGLKREDRELVLLYAPAGRS
;
A
#
# COMPACT_ATOMS: atom_id res chain seq x y z
N MET A 1 17.49 -3.71 -41.12
CA MET A 1 17.26 -2.94 -39.87
C MET A 1 16.37 -1.76 -40.28
N SER A 2 15.12 -1.60 -39.89
CA SER A 2 14.39 -1.92 -38.67
C SER A 2 12.92 -2.20 -39.04
N SER A 3 12.41 -3.39 -38.71
CA SER A 3 10.99 -3.73 -38.81
C SER A 3 10.62 -4.58 -37.61
N VAL A 4 10.38 -3.94 -36.47
CA VAL A 4 9.74 -4.59 -35.33
C VAL A 4 8.78 -3.57 -34.71
N LEU A 5 7.56 -4.02 -34.46
CA LEU A 5 6.43 -3.32 -33.81
C LEU A 5 5.47 -2.56 -34.73
N GLY A 6 4.82 -3.31 -35.61
CA GLY A 6 3.62 -2.85 -36.33
C GLY A 6 2.76 -4.03 -36.73
N GLY A 7 2.42 -4.91 -35.78
CA GLY A 7 1.40 -5.93 -36.03
C GLY A 7 0.06 -5.24 -36.32
N GLU A 8 -0.70 -5.76 -37.29
CA GLU A 8 -2.05 -5.27 -37.59
C GLU A 8 -2.88 -5.21 -36.31
N ARG A 9 -3.18 -3.99 -35.85
CA ARG A 9 -4.14 -3.76 -34.76
C ARG A 9 -5.51 -4.15 -35.30
N ARG A 10 -5.94 -5.38 -35.04
CA ARG A 10 -7.29 -5.82 -35.35
C ARG A 10 -8.23 -5.03 -34.45
N LEU A 11 -8.82 -3.96 -35.00
CA LEU A 11 -9.90 -3.25 -34.35
C LEU A 11 -11.06 -4.23 -34.19
N VAL A 12 -11.29 -4.69 -32.96
CA VAL A 12 -12.51 -5.40 -32.61
C VAL A 12 -13.59 -4.33 -32.55
N SER A 13 -14.46 -4.27 -33.56
CA SER A 13 -15.65 -3.43 -33.47
C SER A 13 -16.60 -4.07 -32.47
N ILE A 14 -16.49 -3.68 -31.20
CA ILE A 14 -17.55 -3.94 -30.23
C ILE A 14 -18.66 -2.95 -30.60
N ALA A 15 -19.64 -3.42 -31.36
CA ALA A 15 -20.82 -2.63 -31.70
C ALA A 15 -21.43 -2.10 -30.39
N ASP A 16 -21.58 -0.77 -30.28
CA ASP A 16 -22.24 0.00 -29.21
C ASP A 16 -22.97 -0.85 -28.17
N ARG A 17 -22.21 -1.40 -27.24
CA ARG A 17 -22.71 -1.93 -25.99
C ARG A 17 -22.01 -1.15 -24.92
N GLY A 18 -22.68 -0.13 -24.40
CA GLY A 18 -22.27 0.51 -23.16
C GLY A 18 -22.01 -0.58 -22.11
N ILE A 19 -20.87 -0.50 -21.45
CA ILE A 19 -20.58 -1.39 -20.33
C ILE A 19 -21.29 -0.79 -19.12
N GLU A 20 -22.34 -1.47 -18.66
CA GLU A 20 -22.96 -1.14 -17.38
C GLU A 20 -22.13 -1.75 -16.25
N LEU A 21 -21.58 -0.88 -15.41
CA LEU A 21 -20.93 -1.27 -14.17
C LEU A 21 -21.87 -0.95 -13.02
N ASP A 22 -22.00 -1.88 -12.08
CA ASP A 22 -22.63 -1.56 -10.82
C ASP A 22 -21.78 -0.55 -10.05
N LYS A 23 -22.39 0.17 -9.11
CA LYS A 23 -21.73 1.24 -8.35
C LYS A 23 -20.51 0.75 -7.57
N SER A 24 -20.51 -0.50 -7.11
CA SER A 24 -19.40 -1.05 -6.32
C SER A 24 -18.20 -1.38 -7.21
N ALA A 25 -18.43 -1.98 -8.39
CA ALA A 25 -17.38 -2.20 -9.38
C ALA A 25 -16.75 -0.88 -9.85
N LEU A 26 -17.59 0.13 -10.13
CA LEU A 26 -17.12 1.48 -10.48
C LEU A 26 -16.28 2.10 -9.36
N ALA A 27 -16.73 2.00 -8.11
CA ALA A 27 -15.99 2.51 -6.96
C ALA A 27 -14.64 1.80 -6.77
N GLY A 28 -14.59 0.47 -6.95
CA GLY A 28 -13.36 -0.31 -6.90
C GLY A 28 -12.36 0.09 -7.99
N LEU A 29 -12.82 0.24 -9.24
CA LEU A 29 -11.97 0.67 -10.35
C LEU A 29 -11.36 2.05 -10.13
N LYS A 30 -12.11 2.98 -9.52
CA LYS A 30 -11.59 4.32 -9.17
C LYS A 30 -10.45 4.29 -8.14
N LYS A 31 -10.24 3.19 -7.41
CA LYS A 31 -9.13 3.05 -6.46
C LYS A 31 -7.89 2.41 -7.09
N MET A 32 -8.02 1.89 -8.31
CA MET A 32 -6.93 1.20 -8.99
C MET A 32 -6.01 2.17 -9.75
N PRO A 33 -4.78 1.74 -10.08
CA PRO A 33 -3.85 2.55 -10.87
C PRO A 33 -4.27 2.81 -12.32
N VAL A 34 -5.33 2.17 -12.81
CA VAL A 34 -5.79 2.31 -14.20
C VAL A 34 -7.14 3.01 -14.22
N ASP A 35 -7.24 4.10 -14.97
CA ASP A 35 -8.48 4.82 -15.24
C ASP A 35 -8.86 4.72 -16.73
N ILE A 36 -10.17 4.57 -16.97
CA ILE A 36 -10.81 4.37 -18.27
C ILE A 36 -12.06 5.27 -18.49
N PHE A 37 -12.38 6.18 -17.57
CA PHE A 37 -13.72 6.77 -17.48
C PHE A 37 -13.92 8.10 -18.22
N ASP A 38 -12.87 8.91 -18.40
CA ASP A 38 -12.94 10.18 -19.13
C ASP A 38 -11.57 10.57 -19.72
N ASP A 39 -11.46 11.73 -20.39
CA ASP A 39 -10.21 12.32 -20.90
C ASP A 39 -9.66 13.46 -20.01
N VAL A 40 -10.16 13.59 -18.77
CA VAL A 40 -9.73 14.62 -17.81
C VAL A 40 -8.54 14.13 -16.99
N TYR A 41 -7.40 14.82 -17.08
CA TYR A 41 -6.20 14.43 -16.33
C TYR A 41 -6.19 15.10 -14.95
N LEU A 42 -5.97 14.30 -13.90
CA LEU A 42 -5.83 14.80 -12.54
C LEU A 42 -4.43 15.38 -12.26
N GLY A 43 -4.42 16.42 -11.44
CA GLY A 43 -3.23 17.04 -10.87
C GLY A 43 -3.60 17.70 -9.54
N GLU A 44 -3.60 16.90 -8.47
CA GLU A 44 -4.11 17.29 -7.16
C GLU A 44 -3.00 17.28 -6.11
N VAL A 45 -3.10 18.19 -5.14
CA VAL A 45 -2.18 18.26 -4.01
C VAL A 45 -2.96 17.98 -2.74
N HIS A 46 -2.60 16.88 -2.07
CA HIS A 46 -3.18 16.47 -0.80
C HIS A 46 -2.20 16.81 0.31
N GLN A 47 -2.47 17.88 1.06
CA GLN A 47 -1.54 18.42 2.07
C GLN A 47 -1.29 17.48 3.24
N ASN A 48 -2.22 16.56 3.50
CA ASN A 48 -2.19 15.69 4.67
C ASN A 48 -2.79 14.32 4.32
N ALA A 49 -2.29 13.69 3.26
CA ALA A 49 -2.74 12.36 2.86
C ALA A 49 -2.19 11.30 3.82
N LEU A 50 -2.94 10.21 3.99
CA LEU A 50 -2.58 9.06 4.82
C LEU A 50 -2.11 7.91 3.93
N VAL A 51 -0.98 7.29 4.26
CA VAL A 51 -0.37 6.19 3.51
C VAL A 51 -0.14 5.01 4.43
N LEU A 52 -0.80 3.89 4.14
CA LEU A 52 -0.46 2.59 4.70
C LEU A 52 0.39 1.83 3.68
N CYS A 53 1.62 1.51 4.04
CA CYS A 53 2.51 0.64 3.26
C CYS A 53 2.71 -0.66 4.02
N VAL A 54 2.47 -1.80 3.39
CA VAL A 54 2.66 -3.14 3.98
C VAL A 54 3.51 -4.00 3.07
N ASP A 55 4.24 -4.95 3.63
CA ASP A 55 5.05 -5.93 2.88
C ASP A 55 5.41 -7.13 3.77
N VAL A 56 5.76 -8.26 3.14
CA VAL A 56 5.88 -9.56 3.82
C VAL A 56 7.32 -9.78 4.28
N ARG A 57 7.49 -9.96 5.59
CA ARG A 57 8.79 -10.26 6.19
C ARG A 57 9.27 -11.64 5.77
N ASN A 58 10.55 -11.72 5.40
CA ASN A 58 11.24 -12.92 4.95
C ASN A 58 10.67 -13.54 3.66
N PHE A 59 9.95 -12.76 2.85
CA PHE A 59 9.42 -13.25 1.59
C PHE A 59 10.52 -13.67 0.61
N SER A 60 11.61 -12.92 0.50
CA SER A 60 12.76 -13.29 -0.35
C SER A 60 13.36 -14.65 0.01
N ASP A 61 13.52 -14.95 1.31
CA ASP A 61 14.02 -16.26 1.76
C ASP A 61 13.01 -17.36 1.45
N PHE A 62 11.71 -17.06 1.62
CA PHE A 62 10.63 -17.97 1.23
C PHE A 62 10.65 -18.27 -0.28
N LEU A 63 10.86 -17.27 -1.13
CA LEU A 63 11.00 -17.44 -2.59
C LEU A 63 12.16 -18.40 -2.92
N CYS A 64 13.30 -18.26 -2.24
CA CYS A 64 14.46 -19.11 -2.47
C CYS A 64 14.30 -20.55 -1.94
N ALA A 65 13.52 -20.72 -0.87
CA ALA A 65 13.39 -22.00 -0.16
C ALA A 65 12.22 -22.87 -0.64
N ASN A 66 11.28 -22.34 -1.43
CA ASN A 66 10.04 -23.02 -1.81
C ASN A 66 9.91 -23.19 -3.32
N LYS A 67 8.99 -24.08 -3.71
CA LYS A 67 8.68 -24.32 -5.12
C LYS A 67 7.82 -23.20 -5.68
N GLU A 68 7.91 -23.00 -6.99
CA GLU A 68 7.14 -22.02 -7.75
C GLU A 68 5.62 -22.10 -7.48
N GLU A 69 5.05 -23.30 -7.36
CA GLU A 69 3.63 -23.51 -7.05
C GLU A 69 3.24 -22.95 -5.68
N ASP A 70 4.09 -23.14 -4.67
CA ASP A 70 3.84 -22.64 -3.31
C ASP A 70 3.95 -21.11 -3.27
N VAL A 71 4.92 -20.56 -4.00
CA VAL A 71 5.10 -19.11 -4.16
C VAL A 71 3.87 -18.48 -4.82
N PHE A 72 3.42 -19.03 -5.95
CA PHE A 72 2.26 -18.50 -6.66
C PHE A 72 0.97 -18.61 -5.87
N ARG A 73 0.77 -19.71 -5.15
CA ARG A 73 -0.38 -19.85 -4.27
C ARG A 73 -0.37 -18.78 -3.19
N LEU A 74 0.74 -18.65 -2.45
CA LEU A 74 0.84 -17.71 -1.35
C LEU A 74 0.67 -16.26 -1.82
N ILE A 75 1.28 -15.85 -2.94
CA ILE A 75 1.16 -14.46 -3.41
C ILE A 75 -0.25 -14.13 -3.94
N LYS A 76 -0.94 -15.10 -4.55
CA LYS A 76 -2.33 -14.93 -5.01
C LYS A 76 -3.29 -14.83 -3.82
N ASP A 77 -3.13 -15.70 -2.84
CA ASP A 77 -3.95 -15.70 -1.64
C ASP A 77 -3.69 -14.43 -0.82
N PHE A 78 -2.43 -14.03 -0.66
CA PHE A 78 -2.08 -12.75 -0.03
C PHE A 78 -2.76 -11.58 -0.75
N THR A 79 -2.57 -11.47 -2.06
CA THR A 79 -3.06 -10.32 -2.82
C THR A 79 -4.59 -10.23 -2.79
N SER A 80 -5.29 -11.34 -3.03
CA SER A 80 -6.76 -11.37 -3.08
C SER A 80 -7.40 -11.07 -1.73
N ASN A 81 -6.86 -11.63 -0.64
CA ASN A 81 -7.37 -11.40 0.70
C ASN A 81 -7.04 -9.98 1.20
N LEU A 82 -5.85 -9.45 0.87
CA LEU A 82 -5.52 -8.06 1.19
C LEU A 82 -6.49 -7.09 0.51
N LEU A 83 -6.74 -7.26 -0.79
CA LEU A 83 -7.70 -6.42 -1.51
C LEU A 83 -9.12 -6.54 -0.96
N SER A 84 -9.53 -7.74 -0.56
CA SER A 84 -10.82 -7.95 0.10
C SER A 84 -10.90 -7.23 1.44
N CYS A 85 -9.84 -7.31 2.25
CA CYS A 85 -9.70 -6.62 3.52
C CYS A 85 -9.76 -5.09 3.34
N VAL A 86 -9.02 -4.54 2.37
CA VAL A 86 -9.05 -3.10 2.04
C VAL A 86 -10.45 -2.67 1.59
N ASN A 87 -11.14 -3.45 0.75
CA ASN A 87 -12.48 -3.10 0.31
C ASN A 87 -13.54 -3.21 1.40
N GLN A 88 -13.32 -4.06 2.41
CA GLN A 88 -14.23 -4.25 3.53
C GLN A 88 -14.04 -3.19 4.62
N PHE A 89 -12.79 -2.87 4.98
CA PHE A 89 -12.47 -2.03 6.14
C PHE A 89 -11.86 -0.67 5.79
N GLY A 90 -11.26 -0.53 4.60
CA GLY A 90 -10.71 0.71 4.06
C GLY A 90 -11.55 1.26 2.92
N TYR A 91 -12.88 1.25 3.05
CA TYR A 91 -13.77 1.65 1.96
C TYR A 91 -13.59 3.13 1.59
N GLY A 92 -13.11 3.98 2.52
CA GLY A 92 -12.79 5.38 2.28
C GLY A 92 -11.47 5.62 1.54
N CYS A 93 -10.66 4.60 1.28
CA CYS A 93 -9.37 4.79 0.60
C CYS A 93 -9.56 5.29 -0.84
N SER A 94 -8.67 6.20 -1.24
CA SER A 94 -8.68 6.81 -2.57
C SER A 94 -7.92 5.96 -3.59
N TYR A 95 -6.98 5.15 -3.12
CA TYR A 95 -6.05 4.44 -3.99
C TYR A 95 -5.41 3.24 -3.30
N TYR A 96 -5.13 2.19 -4.08
CA TYR A 96 -4.19 1.16 -3.68
C TYR A 96 -3.35 0.65 -4.86
N LYS A 97 -2.14 0.19 -4.55
CA LYS A 97 -1.19 -0.38 -5.52
C LYS A 97 -0.46 -1.55 -4.91
N LEU A 98 -0.42 -2.66 -5.64
CA LEU A 98 0.35 -3.85 -5.29
C LEU A 98 1.80 -3.66 -5.74
N MET A 99 2.75 -4.10 -4.93
CA MET A 99 4.19 -3.93 -5.16
C MET A 99 4.94 -5.19 -4.75
N GLY A 100 5.12 -6.15 -5.66
CA GLY A 100 5.72 -7.43 -5.33
C GLY A 100 4.86 -8.16 -4.28
N ASP A 101 5.43 -8.40 -3.10
CA ASP A 101 4.79 -8.98 -1.91
C ASP A 101 4.22 -7.95 -0.93
N GLY A 102 4.22 -6.68 -1.31
CA GLY A 102 3.63 -5.59 -0.56
C GLY A 102 2.47 -4.90 -1.24
N ALA A 103 1.93 -3.92 -0.54
CA ALA A 103 0.96 -2.98 -1.07
C ALA A 103 1.09 -1.61 -0.42
N ILE A 104 0.63 -0.60 -1.15
CA ILE A 104 0.37 0.74 -0.64
C ILE A 104 -1.13 1.00 -0.74
N VAL A 105 -1.72 1.56 0.31
CA VAL A 105 -3.09 2.06 0.38
C VAL A 105 -3.04 3.52 0.81
N ILE A 106 -3.77 4.39 0.11
CA ILE A 106 -3.72 5.84 0.32
C ILE A 106 -5.13 6.38 0.51
N TRP A 107 -5.26 7.28 1.49
CA TRP A 107 -6.40 8.16 1.65
C TRP A 107 -5.95 9.59 1.36
N ASP A 108 -6.77 10.34 0.64
CA ASP A 108 -6.46 11.72 0.23
C ASP A 108 -6.39 12.70 1.42
N GLU A 109 -6.85 12.29 2.60
CA GLU A 109 -6.81 13.07 3.83
C GLU A 109 -6.53 12.20 5.07
N THR A 110 -5.94 12.81 6.09
CA THR A 110 -5.72 12.22 7.42
C THR A 110 -6.72 12.84 8.39
N ASN A 111 -7.67 12.04 8.83
CA ASN A 111 -8.67 12.37 9.83
C ASN A 111 -8.93 11.13 10.71
N GLU A 112 -9.78 11.25 11.73
CA GLU A 112 -10.07 10.16 12.68
C GLU A 112 -10.63 8.91 11.99
N GLU A 113 -11.55 9.07 11.03
CA GLU A 113 -12.16 7.97 10.28
C GLU A 113 -11.12 7.21 9.45
N ASN A 114 -10.34 7.92 8.63
CA ASN A 114 -9.33 7.32 7.75
C ASN A 114 -8.20 6.64 8.55
N ILE A 115 -7.83 7.20 9.71
CA ILE A 115 -6.87 6.55 10.62
C ILE A 115 -7.46 5.24 11.17
N ALA A 116 -8.72 5.27 11.62
CA ALA A 116 -9.38 4.08 12.15
C ALA A 116 -9.51 2.98 11.08
N GLU A 117 -9.89 3.34 9.84
CA GLU A 117 -9.90 2.42 8.70
C GLU A 117 -8.52 1.80 8.45
N ALA A 118 -7.47 2.62 8.36
CA ALA A 118 -6.12 2.14 8.06
C ALA A 118 -5.59 1.18 9.13
N LEU A 119 -5.83 1.48 10.40
CA LEU A 119 -5.46 0.60 11.52
C LEU A 119 -6.29 -0.68 11.50
N LEU A 120 -7.59 -0.61 11.23
CA LEU A 120 -8.46 -1.77 11.16
C LEU A 120 -8.07 -2.71 10.01
N VAL A 121 -7.71 -2.17 8.84
CA VAL A 121 -7.16 -2.95 7.72
C VAL A 121 -5.90 -3.69 8.16
N PHE A 122 -4.96 -2.99 8.81
CA PHE A 122 -3.70 -3.58 9.24
C PHE A 122 -3.91 -4.68 10.29
N ASP A 123 -4.66 -4.39 11.35
CA ASP A 123 -4.90 -5.31 12.46
C ASP A 123 -5.66 -6.56 12.00
N SER A 124 -6.76 -6.38 11.25
CA SER A 124 -7.55 -7.50 10.72
C SER A 124 -6.73 -8.38 9.79
N TYR A 125 -5.85 -7.76 8.98
CA TYR A 125 -5.03 -8.52 8.04
C TYR A 125 -3.88 -9.24 8.73
N ILE A 126 -3.27 -8.67 9.79
CA ILE A 126 -2.33 -9.39 10.66
C ILE A 126 -2.96 -10.65 11.23
N ASP A 127 -4.18 -10.55 11.74
CA ASP A 127 -4.86 -11.67 12.38
C ASP A 127 -5.10 -12.79 11.37
N PHE A 128 -5.64 -12.43 10.19
CA PHE A 128 -5.82 -13.38 9.09
C PHE A 128 -4.51 -14.04 8.67
N VAL A 129 -3.44 -13.26 8.42
CA VAL A 129 -2.20 -13.86 7.92
C VAL A 129 -1.55 -14.76 8.95
N ASN A 130 -1.66 -14.47 10.24
CA ASN A 130 -1.07 -15.30 11.28
C ASN A 130 -1.89 -16.56 11.59
N GLU A 131 -3.21 -16.48 11.54
CA GLU A 131 -4.10 -17.60 11.87
C GLU A 131 -4.33 -18.54 10.67
N GLU A 132 -4.23 -18.02 9.45
CA GLU A 132 -4.57 -18.74 8.22
C GLU A 132 -3.39 -18.81 7.24
N LEU A 133 -3.01 -17.68 6.63
CA LEU A 133 -2.14 -17.67 5.44
C LEU A 133 -0.70 -18.14 5.72
N PHE A 134 -0.09 -17.64 6.79
CA PHE A 134 1.29 -17.91 7.19
C PHE A 134 1.40 -18.99 8.27
N LYS A 135 0.30 -19.63 8.65
CA LYS A 135 0.30 -20.69 9.66
C LYS A 135 1.31 -21.81 9.38
N SER A 136 1.43 -22.20 8.11
CA SER A 136 2.38 -23.21 7.64
C SER A 136 3.81 -22.66 7.42
N PHE A 137 3.99 -21.35 7.53
CA PHE A 137 5.22 -20.62 7.21
C PHE A 137 5.59 -19.65 8.35
N PRO A 138 5.98 -20.15 9.54
CA PRO A 138 6.12 -19.34 10.74
C PRO A 138 7.20 -18.23 10.63
N GLY A 139 8.14 -18.37 9.69
CA GLY A 139 9.14 -17.36 9.38
C GLY A 139 8.58 -16.13 8.64
N LEU A 140 7.40 -16.24 8.02
CA LEU A 140 6.72 -15.11 7.39
C LEU A 140 5.92 -14.30 8.42
N GLY A 141 5.65 -13.05 8.07
CA GLY A 141 4.65 -12.22 8.73
C GLY A 141 4.51 -10.87 8.05
N LEU A 142 3.53 -10.09 8.47
CA LEU A 142 3.27 -8.79 7.87
C LEU A 142 4.04 -7.70 8.61
N ALA A 143 4.57 -6.74 7.88
CA ALA A 143 5.15 -5.53 8.46
C ALA A 143 4.67 -4.31 7.70
N GLY A 144 4.44 -3.22 8.40
CA GLY A 144 3.89 -2.01 7.80
C GLY A 144 4.50 -0.70 8.28
N ALA A 145 4.16 0.37 7.57
CA ALA A 145 4.22 1.72 8.08
C ALA A 145 2.95 2.50 7.75
N LEU A 146 2.53 3.36 8.69
CA LEU A 146 1.45 4.33 8.52
C LEU A 146 2.04 5.74 8.59
N VAL A 147 1.80 6.54 7.55
CA VAL A 147 2.45 7.85 7.37
C VAL A 147 1.42 8.89 6.95
N ALA A 148 1.39 10.04 7.64
CA ALA A 148 0.72 11.23 7.16
C ALA A 148 1.74 12.24 6.61
N ASP A 149 1.60 12.66 5.36
CA ASP A 149 2.43 13.69 4.72
C ASP A 149 1.72 14.27 3.49
N GLN A 150 2.35 15.25 2.83
CA GLN A 150 1.84 15.81 1.59
C GLN A 150 2.13 14.88 0.41
N LEU A 151 1.12 14.64 -0.42
CA LEU A 151 1.23 13.88 -1.66
C LEU A 151 0.70 14.66 -2.86
N PHE A 152 1.17 14.28 -4.04
CA PHE A 152 0.71 14.76 -5.33
C PHE A 152 0.10 13.60 -6.08
N LYS A 153 -1.19 13.69 -6.36
CA LYS A 153 -1.94 12.71 -7.16
C LYS A 153 -1.96 13.18 -8.59
N TYR A 154 -1.62 12.29 -9.51
CA TYR A 154 -1.53 12.63 -10.93
C TYR A 154 -2.04 11.51 -11.81
N GLU A 155 -2.38 11.88 -13.04
CA GLU A 155 -2.69 10.94 -14.11
C GLU A 155 -1.84 11.21 -15.34
N ILE A 156 -1.43 10.13 -16.00
CA ILE A 156 -0.71 10.17 -17.27
C ILE A 156 -1.39 9.27 -18.30
N SER A 157 -1.25 9.61 -19.58
CA SER A 157 -1.74 8.76 -20.66
C SER A 157 -0.72 7.69 -20.98
N ALA A 158 -1.15 6.43 -21.03
CA ALA A 158 -0.39 5.40 -21.72
C ALA A 158 -0.76 5.44 -23.20
N GLU A 159 -0.07 6.30 -23.97
CA GLU A 159 -0.37 6.70 -25.36
C GLU A 159 -0.72 5.54 -26.31
N ALA A 160 -0.20 4.33 -26.06
CA ALA A 160 -0.45 3.16 -26.89
C ALA A 160 -1.79 2.43 -26.62
N SER A 161 -2.41 2.64 -25.45
CA SER A 161 -3.52 1.83 -24.94
C SER A 161 -4.84 2.58 -24.70
N GLN A 162 -4.83 3.91 -24.81
CA GLN A 162 -5.93 4.80 -24.37
C GLN A 162 -6.34 4.63 -22.89
N LEU A 163 -5.54 3.90 -22.11
CA LEU A 163 -5.69 3.81 -20.66
C LEU A 163 -4.92 4.97 -20.02
N LYS A 164 -5.47 5.51 -18.93
CA LYS A 164 -4.72 6.41 -18.06
C LYS A 164 -4.11 5.62 -16.91
N TYR A 165 -2.93 6.05 -16.50
CA TYR A 165 -2.28 5.57 -15.30
C TYR A 165 -2.36 6.63 -14.21
N ARG A 166 -2.97 6.29 -13.08
CA ARG A 166 -3.07 7.10 -11.88
C ARG A 166 -2.03 6.64 -10.87
N ASP A 167 -1.32 7.59 -10.28
CA ASP A 167 -0.39 7.31 -9.19
C ASP A 167 -0.27 8.51 -8.26
N TYR A 168 0.43 8.28 -7.15
CA TYR A 168 0.82 9.31 -6.21
C TYR A 168 2.34 9.41 -6.18
N VAL A 169 2.84 10.64 -6.02
CA VAL A 169 4.25 10.91 -5.72
C VAL A 169 4.36 11.83 -4.52
N GLY A 170 5.44 11.72 -3.76
CA GLY A 170 5.66 12.57 -2.60
C GLY A 170 6.70 12.01 -1.66
N TYR A 171 7.09 12.84 -0.69
CA TYR A 171 7.97 12.39 0.38
C TYR A 171 7.30 11.30 1.23
N GLY A 172 6.00 11.44 1.53
CA GLY A 172 5.22 10.48 2.32
C GLY A 172 5.31 9.03 1.83
N ILE A 173 5.25 8.79 0.51
CA ILE A 173 5.37 7.44 -0.06
C ILE A 173 6.76 6.85 0.21
N ASN A 174 7.80 7.63 -0.09
CA ASN A 174 9.17 7.20 0.16
C ASN A 174 9.44 6.98 1.66
N LEU A 175 8.85 7.82 2.52
CA LEU A 175 8.92 7.66 3.96
C LEU A 175 8.25 6.37 4.40
N ALA A 176 7.03 6.07 3.91
CA ALA A 176 6.30 4.86 4.25
C ALA A 176 7.09 3.60 3.88
N CYS A 177 7.63 3.51 2.66
CA CYS A 177 8.45 2.36 2.26
C CYS A 177 9.71 2.19 3.14
N ARG A 178 10.35 3.30 3.53
CA ARG A 178 11.55 3.26 4.38
C ARG A 178 11.24 2.88 5.82
N LEU A 179 10.18 3.44 6.39
CA LEU A 179 9.76 3.11 7.75
C LEU A 179 9.24 1.68 7.85
N GLN A 180 8.58 1.19 6.81
CA GLN A 180 8.09 -0.19 6.74
C GLN A 180 9.26 -1.18 6.85
N ALA A 181 10.42 -0.86 6.28
CA ALA A 181 11.64 -1.67 6.40
C ALA A 181 12.16 -1.79 7.85
N LEU A 182 11.83 -0.86 8.74
CA LEU A 182 12.18 -0.90 10.16
C LEU A 182 11.20 -1.74 10.99
N ALA A 183 10.00 -1.99 10.45
CA ALA A 183 9.00 -2.80 11.13
C ALA A 183 9.39 -4.28 11.10
N ARG A 184 9.45 -4.89 12.28
CA ARG A 184 9.62 -6.34 12.40
C ARG A 184 8.30 -7.05 12.10
N LYS A 185 8.32 -8.39 12.19
CA LYS A 185 7.14 -9.23 12.07
C LYS A 185 6.01 -8.69 12.96
N ASP A 186 4.84 -8.51 12.37
CA ASP A 186 3.58 -8.07 12.99
C ASP A 186 3.65 -6.65 13.60
N GLN A 187 4.54 -5.81 13.10
CA GLN A 187 4.69 -4.42 13.56
C GLN A 187 4.26 -3.40 12.51
N LEU A 188 3.75 -2.28 12.99
CA LEU A 188 3.45 -1.09 12.20
C LEU A 188 4.25 0.09 12.75
N VAL A 189 5.08 0.71 11.92
CA VAL A 189 5.80 1.94 12.27
C VAL A 189 4.95 3.15 11.89
N VAL A 190 4.86 4.14 12.77
CA VAL A 190 4.10 5.37 12.52
C VAL A 190 5.04 6.56 12.42
N ASN A 191 4.75 7.52 11.53
CA ASN A 191 5.57 8.73 11.46
C ASN A 191 5.25 9.73 12.57
N ARG A 192 6.13 10.73 12.74
CA ARG A 192 5.97 11.73 13.79
C ARG A 192 4.73 12.60 13.61
N ALA A 193 4.30 12.86 12.38
CA ALA A 193 3.08 13.62 12.12
C ALA A 193 1.86 12.96 12.79
N LEU A 194 1.70 11.63 12.59
CA LEU A 194 0.62 10.87 13.22
C LEU A 194 0.74 10.81 14.75
N SER A 195 1.95 10.67 15.29
CA SER A 195 2.14 10.64 16.75
C SER A 195 1.65 11.92 17.46
N ARG A 196 1.61 13.04 16.76
CA ARG A 196 1.17 14.34 17.29
C ARG A 196 -0.34 14.54 17.25
N THR A 197 -1.08 13.70 16.51
CA THR A 197 -2.54 13.82 16.44
C THR A 197 -3.22 13.33 17.73
N GLY A 198 -2.56 12.45 18.48
CA GLY A 198 -3.15 11.76 19.63
C GLY A 198 -4.17 10.67 19.25
N LEU A 199 -4.38 10.43 17.96
CA LEU A 199 -5.35 9.46 17.44
C LEU A 199 -4.76 8.06 17.25
N VAL A 200 -3.44 7.95 17.15
CA VAL A 200 -2.73 6.68 16.96
C VAL A 200 -1.97 6.34 18.24
N PRO A 201 -2.30 5.26 18.95
CA PRO A 201 -1.52 4.84 20.11
C PRO A 201 -0.16 4.30 19.66
N PHE A 202 0.92 4.73 20.31
CA PHE A 202 2.26 4.33 19.93
C PHE A 202 3.19 4.16 21.14
N LYS A 203 4.28 3.42 20.90
CA LYS A 203 5.41 3.27 21.81
C LYS A 203 6.71 3.60 21.06
N ALA A 204 7.56 4.43 21.66
CA ALA A 204 8.89 4.68 21.11
C ALA A 204 9.78 3.43 21.29
N SER A 205 10.51 3.06 20.24
CA SER A 205 11.57 2.06 20.33
C SER A 205 12.85 2.71 20.84
N ASP A 206 13.33 2.24 21.99
CA ASP A 206 14.60 2.66 22.59
C ASP A 206 15.78 1.75 22.22
N SER A 207 15.57 0.79 21.32
CA SER A 207 16.64 -0.12 20.91
C SER A 207 17.73 0.64 20.16
N LEU A 208 18.99 0.35 20.48
CA LEU A 208 20.14 0.94 19.80
C LEU A 208 20.17 0.54 18.31
N ASP A 209 19.75 -0.68 18.00
CA ASP A 209 19.69 -1.22 16.64
C ASP A 209 18.68 -0.43 15.79
N SER A 210 17.44 -0.25 16.28
CA SER A 210 16.41 0.51 15.55
C SER A 210 16.82 1.96 15.31
N ARG A 211 17.53 2.58 16.27
CA ARG A 211 18.07 3.94 16.10
C ARG A 211 19.18 3.98 15.06
N SER A 212 20.09 3.02 15.07
CA SER A 212 21.16 2.91 14.09
C SER A 212 20.60 2.72 12.68
N GLU A 213 19.64 1.80 12.51
CA GLU A 213 18.95 1.54 11.26
C GLU A 213 18.23 2.80 10.75
N LEU A 214 17.46 3.48 11.61
CA LEU A 214 16.79 4.73 11.26
C LEU A 214 17.77 5.81 10.79
N HIS A 215 18.90 5.98 11.46
CA HIS A 215 19.93 6.95 11.07
C HIS A 215 20.61 6.62 9.73
N SER A 216 20.67 5.33 9.37
CA SER A 216 21.23 4.87 8.09
C SER A 216 20.33 5.17 6.89
N LEU A 217 19.02 5.38 7.13
CA LEU A 217 18.06 5.66 6.07
C LEU A 217 18.34 7.01 5.41
N LYS A 218 18.44 6.98 4.08
CA LYS A 218 18.72 8.16 3.25
C LYS A 218 17.44 8.94 2.99
N GLY A 219 17.58 10.26 2.82
CA GLY A 219 16.51 11.13 2.34
C GLY A 219 15.33 11.32 3.28
N LEU A 220 15.49 11.07 4.59
CA LEU A 220 14.51 11.41 5.62
C LEU A 220 14.67 12.88 6.06
N LYS A 221 13.54 13.57 6.31
CA LYS A 221 13.46 14.86 7.00
C LYS A 221 13.99 14.70 8.44
N ARG A 222 14.33 15.81 9.11
CA ARG A 222 14.98 15.78 10.42
C ARG A 222 14.08 15.15 11.48
N GLU A 223 12.82 15.55 11.49
CA GLU A 223 11.79 15.11 12.43
C GLU A 223 11.50 13.60 12.38
N ASP A 224 11.68 12.97 11.22
CA ASP A 224 11.46 11.54 11.01
C ASP A 224 12.71 10.70 11.32
N ARG A 225 13.84 11.32 11.68
CA ARG A 225 15.09 10.62 12.06
C ARG A 225 15.27 10.50 13.57
N GLU A 226 14.35 11.04 14.36
CA GLU A 226 14.56 11.18 15.80
C GLU A 226 14.26 9.88 16.55
N LEU A 227 13.14 9.22 16.25
CA LEU A 227 12.65 8.05 16.96
C LEU A 227 11.89 7.12 16.03
N VAL A 228 12.05 5.81 16.24
CA VAL A 228 11.14 4.81 15.65
C VAL A 228 9.92 4.71 16.57
N LEU A 229 8.74 4.96 16.02
CA LEU A 229 7.48 4.93 16.76
C LEU A 229 6.68 3.72 16.27
N LEU A 230 6.39 2.78 17.17
CA LEU A 230 5.65 1.57 16.86
C LEU A 230 4.20 1.76 17.30
N TYR A 231 3.25 1.44 16.42
CA TYR A 231 1.84 1.34 16.78
C TYR A 231 1.68 0.31 17.91
N ALA A 232 0.90 0.68 18.93
CA ALA A 232 0.66 -0.13 20.12
C ALA A 232 -0.85 -0.23 20.35
N PRO A 233 -1.54 -1.22 19.74
CA PRO A 233 -2.98 -1.38 19.92
C PRO A 233 -3.32 -1.55 21.40
N ALA A 234 -4.37 -0.87 21.85
CA ALA A 234 -4.86 -1.01 23.22
C ALA A 234 -5.40 -2.44 23.41
N GLY A 235 -4.65 -3.31 24.09
CA GLY A 235 -5.09 -4.66 24.46
C GLY A 235 -4.21 -5.83 24.00
N ARG A 236 -3.09 -5.60 23.29
CA ARG A 236 -2.07 -6.63 23.02
C ARG A 236 -0.84 -6.38 23.90
N SER A 237 -0.81 -7.00 25.08
CA SER A 237 0.36 -7.06 25.98
C SER A 237 0.89 -8.47 26.07
#